data_AF-A0A498KSW6-F1
#
_entry.id   AF-A0A498KSW6-F1
#
_cell.length_a   1.000
_cell.length_b   1.000
_cell.length_c   1.000
_cell.angle_alpha   90.00
_cell.angle_beta   90.00
_cell.angle_gamma   90.00
#
_symmetry.space_group_name_H-M   'P 1'
#
loop_
_entity.id
_entity.type
_entity.pdbx_description
1 polymer ?
#
loop_
_entity_poly.entity_id
_entity_poly.type
_entity_poly.pdbx_seq_one_letter_code
_entity_poly.pdbx_strand_id
1 'polypeptide(L)'
;MTALEHLEARIADLEATVESQQTQIENLQSDLQTEREARKAADQRVDSLQSTCEKQSALLEALRKRTKTTQSQLAELQTRELEKGAHLEYEHVTPTRDQLDLPENRLERFKDDEGTQWVRLPDHEDPLERSGTTPLATADLLPIQQLARMDDQLLTTATNRRADYLAAKAWAERGKHDCSTLWSLGCNTVSEYVDASDVRIWIKSTHERSDETLSYDHAKKLAGQTLERIRELANDRVYIEKRTHRKDGLEYKERRLVLPSDSDIPGTATTDTDTPGTTDLPG
;
A
#
# COMPACT_ATOMS: atom_id res chain seq x y z
N MET A 1 -41.54 6.13 -104.27
CA MET A 1 -40.19 6.22 -103.73
C MET A 1 -39.20 5.71 -104.76
N THR A 2 -38.23 6.51 -105.16
CA THR A 2 -37.14 6.05 -106.04
C THR A 2 -36.06 5.33 -105.21
N ALA A 3 -35.23 4.49 -105.85
CA ALA A 3 -34.14 3.81 -105.15
C ALA A 3 -33.15 4.79 -104.48
N LEU A 4 -33.04 6.02 -105.01
CA LEU A 4 -32.23 7.10 -104.47
C LEU A 4 -32.76 7.57 -103.10
N GLU A 5 -34.07 7.85 -103.01
CA GLU A 5 -34.72 8.29 -101.76
C GLU A 5 -34.59 7.26 -100.63
N HIS A 6 -34.59 5.96 -100.96
CA HIS A 6 -34.39 4.91 -99.97
C HIS A 6 -32.96 4.85 -99.43
N LEU A 7 -31.97 5.07 -100.31
CA LEU A 7 -30.55 5.16 -99.90
C LEU A 7 -30.29 6.41 -99.06
N GLU A 8 -30.84 7.56 -99.44
CA GLU A 8 -30.73 8.81 -98.68
C GLU A 8 -31.31 8.66 -97.27
N ALA A 9 -32.51 8.07 -97.13
CA ALA A 9 -33.11 7.80 -95.83
C ALA A 9 -32.26 6.86 -94.97
N ARG A 10 -31.65 5.83 -95.57
CA ARG A 10 -30.79 4.89 -94.85
C ARG A 10 -29.45 5.49 -94.46
N ILE A 11 -28.89 6.39 -95.27
CA ILE A 11 -27.68 7.15 -94.92
C ILE A 11 -27.98 8.04 -93.71
N ALA A 12 -29.09 8.78 -93.73
CA ALA A 12 -29.48 9.64 -92.60
C ALA A 12 -29.69 8.84 -91.28
N ASP A 13 -30.31 7.66 -91.36
CA ASP A 13 -30.51 6.77 -90.20
C ASP A 13 -29.18 6.21 -89.65
N LEU A 14 -28.26 5.83 -90.54
CA LEU A 14 -26.91 5.39 -90.16
C LEU A 14 -26.10 6.54 -89.55
N GLU A 15 -26.17 7.75 -90.11
CA GLU A 15 -25.50 8.95 -89.57
C GLU A 15 -26.01 9.26 -88.16
N ALA A 16 -27.34 9.24 -87.95
CA ALA A 16 -27.93 9.45 -86.62
C ALA A 16 -27.50 8.35 -85.62
N THR A 17 -27.41 7.10 -86.06
CA THR A 17 -26.95 5.99 -85.22
C THR A 17 -25.48 6.14 -84.85
N VAL A 18 -24.62 6.52 -85.80
CA VAL A 18 -23.19 6.75 -85.56
C VAL A 18 -23.00 7.92 -84.59
N GLU A 19 -23.75 9.01 -84.75
CA GLU A 19 -23.69 10.16 -83.83
C GLU A 19 -24.12 9.76 -82.41
N SER A 20 -25.21 9.00 -82.27
CA SER A 20 -25.67 8.48 -80.98
C SER A 20 -24.65 7.55 -80.31
N GLN A 21 -24.03 6.65 -81.09
CA GLN A 21 -22.97 5.77 -80.59
C GLN A 21 -21.73 6.55 -80.19
N GLN A 22 -21.35 7.58 -80.94
CA GLN A 22 -20.22 8.45 -80.62
C GLN A 22 -20.43 9.17 -79.29
N THR A 23 -21.61 9.74 -79.06
CA THR A 23 -21.97 10.35 -77.77
C THR A 23 -21.92 9.33 -76.62
N GLN A 24 -22.40 8.10 -76.87
CA GLN A 24 -22.36 7.05 -75.84
C GLN A 24 -20.91 6.65 -75.51
N ILE A 25 -20.03 6.56 -76.51
CA ILE A 25 -18.61 6.26 -76.31
C ILE A 25 -17.95 7.36 -75.47
N GLU A 26 -18.22 8.63 -75.78
CA GLU A 26 -17.66 9.77 -75.04
C GLU A 26 -18.12 9.78 -73.58
N ASN A 27 -19.40 9.50 -73.33
CA ASN A 27 -19.93 9.38 -71.96
C ASN A 27 -19.27 8.22 -71.21
N LEU A 28 -19.18 7.03 -71.82
CA LEU A 28 -18.54 5.87 -71.20
C LEU A 28 -17.04 6.11 -70.93
N GLN A 29 -16.34 6.84 -71.80
CA GLN A 29 -14.96 7.23 -71.57
C GLN A 29 -14.82 8.19 -70.39
N SER A 30 -15.76 9.13 -70.25
CA SER A 30 -15.82 10.04 -69.10
C SER A 30 -16.06 9.27 -67.80
N ASP A 31 -17.07 8.40 -67.77
CA ASP A 31 -17.40 7.58 -66.60
C ASP A 31 -16.23 6.67 -66.20
N LEU A 32 -15.57 6.02 -67.18
CA LEU A 32 -14.40 5.19 -66.95
C LEU A 32 -13.24 6.00 -66.32
N GLN A 33 -13.06 7.24 -66.74
CA GLN A 33 -12.03 8.12 -66.18
C GLN A 33 -12.38 8.48 -64.73
N THR A 34 -13.63 8.84 -64.45
CA THR A 34 -14.10 9.13 -63.09
C THR A 34 -13.93 7.92 -62.16
N GLU A 35 -14.30 6.71 -62.61
CA GLU A 35 -14.13 5.49 -61.83
C GLU A 35 -12.65 5.15 -61.57
N ARG A 36 -11.76 5.41 -62.54
CA ARG A 36 -10.31 5.22 -62.34
C ARG A 36 -9.76 6.17 -61.27
N GLU A 37 -10.21 7.41 -61.26
CA GLU A 37 -9.82 8.40 -60.25
C GLU A 37 -10.37 8.03 -58.87
N ALA A 38 -11.64 7.63 -58.79
CA ALA A 38 -12.27 7.15 -57.56
C ALA A 38 -11.54 5.93 -56.99
N ARG A 39 -11.20 4.95 -57.85
CA ARG A 39 -10.43 3.77 -57.44
C ARG A 39 -9.06 4.13 -56.90
N LYS A 40 -8.34 5.04 -57.57
CA LYS A 40 -7.02 5.51 -57.10
C LYS A 40 -7.11 6.19 -55.74
N ALA A 41 -8.15 7.00 -55.51
CA ALA A 41 -8.38 7.64 -54.22
C ALA A 41 -8.72 6.62 -53.12
N ALA A 42 -9.51 5.60 -53.46
CA ALA A 42 -9.82 4.49 -52.55
C ALA A 42 -8.56 3.69 -52.18
N ASP A 43 -7.72 3.34 -53.15
CA ASP A 43 -6.46 2.62 -52.93
C ASP A 43 -5.53 3.41 -51.99
N GLN A 44 -5.37 4.72 -52.22
CA GLN A 44 -4.59 5.59 -51.33
C GLN A 44 -5.14 5.63 -49.90
N ARG A 45 -6.47 5.61 -49.76
CA ARG A 45 -7.11 5.58 -48.43
C ARG A 45 -6.89 4.23 -47.73
N VAL A 46 -6.94 3.12 -48.48
CA VAL A 46 -6.64 1.79 -47.95
C VAL A 46 -5.20 1.73 -47.46
N ASP A 47 -4.23 2.19 -48.25
CA ASP A 47 -2.82 2.23 -47.86
C ASP A 47 -2.59 3.05 -46.57
N SER A 48 -3.26 4.21 -46.48
CA SER A 48 -3.18 5.07 -45.30
C SER A 48 -3.76 4.42 -44.05
N LEU A 49 -4.92 3.76 -44.17
CA LEU A 49 -5.54 3.03 -43.07
C LEU A 49 -4.70 1.83 -42.66
N GLN A 50 -4.15 1.08 -43.61
CA GLN A 50 -3.27 -0.04 -43.32
C GLN A 50 -2.03 0.41 -42.54
N SER A 51 -1.36 1.48 -42.96
CA SER A 51 -0.22 2.04 -42.23
C SER A 51 -0.59 2.48 -40.81
N THR A 52 -1.80 3.00 -40.62
CA THR A 52 -2.31 3.39 -39.29
C THR A 52 -2.56 2.17 -38.41
N CYS A 53 -3.19 1.13 -38.95
CA CYS A 53 -3.42 -0.14 -38.24
C CYS A 53 -2.10 -0.82 -37.84
N GLU A 54 -1.10 -0.81 -38.71
CA GLU A 54 0.24 -1.36 -38.41
C GLU A 54 0.91 -0.61 -37.25
N LYS A 55 0.87 0.72 -37.26
CA LYS A 55 1.40 1.56 -36.16
C LYS A 55 0.67 1.32 -34.85
N GLN A 56 -0.65 1.25 -34.88
CA GLN A 56 -1.46 0.98 -33.70
C GLN A 56 -1.20 -0.42 -33.13
N SER A 57 -1.05 -1.42 -34.01
CA SER A 57 -0.73 -2.80 -33.61
C SER A 57 0.64 -2.88 -32.93
N ALA A 58 1.65 -2.22 -33.48
CA ALA A 58 2.98 -2.14 -32.88
C ALA A 58 2.95 -1.45 -31.50
N LEU A 59 2.17 -0.36 -31.36
CA LEU A 59 2.00 0.34 -30.09
C LEU A 59 1.30 -0.54 -29.04
N LEU A 60 0.23 -1.24 -29.43
CA LEU A 60 -0.47 -2.17 -28.54
C LEU A 60 0.44 -3.32 -28.10
N GLU A 61 1.27 -3.85 -28.98
CA GLU A 61 2.25 -4.88 -28.63
C GLU A 61 3.29 -4.36 -27.63
N ALA A 62 3.81 -3.15 -27.85
CA ALA A 62 4.74 -2.50 -26.93
C ALA A 62 4.12 -2.26 -25.54
N LEU A 63 2.87 -1.78 -25.49
CA LEU A 63 2.13 -1.60 -24.24
C LEU A 63 1.91 -2.94 -23.53
N ARG A 64 1.49 -3.98 -24.24
CA ARG A 64 1.33 -5.34 -23.67
C ARG A 64 2.63 -5.86 -23.08
N LYS A 65 3.76 -5.69 -23.77
CA LYS A 65 5.10 -6.06 -23.27
C LYS A 65 5.42 -5.32 -21.98
N ARG A 66 5.22 -4.00 -21.96
CA ARG A 66 5.46 -3.17 -20.76
C ARG A 66 4.59 -3.59 -19.59
N THR A 67 3.28 -3.77 -19.80
CA THR A 67 2.34 -4.21 -18.76
C THR A 67 2.76 -5.57 -18.19
N LYS A 68 3.18 -6.52 -19.04
CA LYS A 68 3.67 -7.82 -18.59
C LYS A 68 4.92 -7.66 -17.72
N THR A 69 5.89 -6.85 -18.13
CA THR A 69 7.09 -6.58 -17.33
C THR A 69 6.75 -5.98 -15.96
N THR A 70 5.85 -4.99 -15.93
CA THR A 70 5.44 -4.36 -14.66
C THR A 70 4.67 -5.32 -13.76
N GLN A 71 3.84 -6.21 -14.33
CA GLN A 71 3.14 -7.24 -13.57
C GLN A 71 4.12 -8.25 -12.96
N SER A 72 5.14 -8.66 -13.71
CA SER A 72 6.16 -9.59 -13.18
C SER A 72 6.99 -8.95 -12.06
N GLN A 73 7.36 -7.67 -12.20
CA GLN A 73 8.02 -6.93 -11.12
C GLN A 73 7.14 -6.78 -9.88
N LEU A 74 5.85 -6.50 -10.07
CA LEU A 74 4.89 -6.42 -8.97
C LEU A 74 4.73 -7.79 -8.28
N ALA A 75 4.64 -8.87 -9.06
CA ALA A 75 4.56 -10.23 -8.53
C ALA A 75 5.81 -10.60 -7.71
N GLU A 76 7.01 -10.22 -8.16
CA GLU A 76 8.26 -10.41 -7.40
C GLU A 76 8.23 -9.67 -6.06
N LEU A 77 7.80 -8.40 -6.06
CA LEU A 77 7.66 -7.62 -4.82
C LEU A 77 6.63 -8.24 -3.88
N GLN A 78 5.44 -8.60 -4.38
CA GLN A 78 4.39 -9.22 -3.60
C GLN A 78 4.84 -10.56 -3.02
N THR A 79 5.55 -11.38 -3.80
CA THR A 79 6.15 -12.65 -3.34
C THR A 79 7.08 -12.39 -2.16
N ARG A 80 8.01 -11.44 -2.30
CA ARG A 80 8.97 -11.10 -1.24
C ARG A 80 8.29 -10.57 0.03
N GLU A 81 7.24 -9.77 -0.10
CA GLU A 81 6.51 -9.28 1.08
C GLU A 81 5.72 -10.42 1.76
N LEU A 82 5.12 -11.33 0.98
CA LEU A 82 4.46 -12.51 1.52
C LEU A 82 5.45 -13.43 2.26
N GLU A 83 6.66 -13.65 1.72
CA GLU A 83 7.74 -14.41 2.37
C GLU A 83 8.25 -13.74 3.67
N LYS A 84 8.08 -12.43 3.81
CA LYS A 84 8.34 -11.72 5.08
C LYS A 84 7.17 -11.83 6.07
N GLY A 85 6.10 -12.52 5.69
CA GLY A 85 4.88 -12.68 6.48
C GLY A 85 3.90 -11.51 6.36
N ALA A 86 4.00 -10.64 5.34
CA ALA A 86 3.06 -9.55 5.14
C ALA A 86 1.67 -10.06 4.74
N HIS A 87 0.64 -9.27 5.09
CA HIS A 87 -0.72 -9.48 4.62
C HIS A 87 -0.99 -8.50 3.48
N LEU A 88 -1.35 -9.03 2.31
CA LEU A 88 -1.64 -8.21 1.14
C LEU A 88 -3.14 -8.23 0.84
N GLU A 89 -3.69 -7.09 0.43
CA GLU A 89 -5.10 -7.02 0.05
C GLU A 89 -5.36 -7.90 -1.17
N TYR A 90 -6.41 -8.72 -1.10
CA TYR A 90 -6.71 -9.73 -2.10
C TYR A 90 -6.94 -9.13 -3.50
N GLU A 91 -7.61 -7.97 -3.58
CA GLU A 91 -7.88 -7.30 -4.85
C GLU A 91 -6.60 -6.86 -5.57
N HIS A 92 -5.58 -6.45 -4.82
CA HIS A 92 -4.29 -6.01 -5.36
C HIS A 92 -3.38 -7.17 -5.78
N VAL A 93 -3.58 -8.36 -5.20
CA VAL A 93 -2.82 -9.58 -5.55
C VAL A 93 -3.50 -10.35 -6.68
N THR A 94 -4.81 -10.22 -6.86
CA THR A 94 -5.57 -10.97 -7.89
C THR A 94 -5.00 -10.82 -9.31
N PRO A 95 -4.60 -9.63 -9.80
CA PRO A 95 -4.08 -9.46 -11.17
C PRO A 95 -2.74 -10.16 -11.44
N THR A 96 -1.97 -10.45 -10.41
CA THR A 96 -0.60 -11.00 -10.47
C THR A 96 -0.50 -12.38 -9.84
N ARG A 97 -1.60 -12.93 -9.31
CA ARG A 97 -1.67 -14.22 -8.60
C ARG A 97 -0.96 -15.37 -9.33
N ASP A 98 -1.17 -15.48 -10.64
CA ASP A 98 -0.60 -16.58 -11.44
C ASP A 98 0.90 -16.41 -11.74
N GLN A 99 1.47 -15.26 -11.38
CA GLN A 99 2.89 -14.91 -11.56
C GLN A 99 3.68 -14.96 -10.24
N LEU A 100 3.01 -15.20 -9.11
CA LEU A 100 3.67 -15.28 -7.80
C LEU A 100 4.47 -16.58 -7.70
N ASP A 101 5.75 -16.46 -7.33
CA ASP A 101 6.65 -17.61 -7.15
C ASP A 101 6.65 -18.03 -5.68
N LEU A 102 5.56 -18.64 -5.24
CA LEU A 102 5.35 -18.96 -3.83
C LEU A 102 5.70 -20.42 -3.51
N PRO A 103 6.27 -20.70 -2.32
CA PRO A 103 6.41 -22.06 -1.84
C PRO A 103 5.06 -22.77 -1.81
N GLU A 104 5.03 -23.98 -2.39
CA GLU A 104 3.83 -24.81 -2.59
C GLU A 104 2.69 -24.18 -3.43
N ASN A 105 2.89 -22.98 -3.98
CA ASN A 105 1.89 -22.21 -4.73
C ASN A 105 0.55 -22.06 -3.99
N ARG A 106 0.61 -21.88 -2.66
CA ARG A 106 -0.57 -21.77 -1.80
C ARG A 106 -0.66 -20.36 -1.22
N LEU A 107 -1.88 -19.83 -1.20
CA LEU A 107 -2.23 -18.56 -0.56
C LEU A 107 -3.46 -18.81 0.32
N GLU A 108 -3.35 -18.43 1.58
CA GLU A 108 -4.49 -18.38 2.49
C GLU A 108 -5.23 -17.06 2.32
N ARG A 109 -6.57 -17.11 2.34
CA ARG A 109 -7.43 -15.93 2.31
C ARG A 109 -8.13 -15.78 3.64
N PHE A 110 -8.15 -14.58 4.19
CA PHE A 110 -8.90 -14.26 5.39
C PHE A 110 -9.59 -12.90 5.26
N LYS A 111 -10.50 -12.60 6.18
CA LYS A 111 -11.19 -11.31 6.26
C LYS A 111 -10.85 -10.62 7.57
N ASP A 112 -10.75 -9.30 7.55
CA ASP A 112 -10.70 -8.51 8.76
C ASP A 112 -12.10 -8.19 9.31
N ASP A 113 -12.13 -7.49 10.44
CA ASP A 113 -13.36 -7.09 11.14
C ASP A 113 -14.19 -6.07 10.34
N GLU A 114 -13.57 -5.39 9.37
CA GLU A 114 -14.21 -4.45 8.44
C GLU A 114 -14.76 -5.14 7.17
N GLY A 115 -14.43 -6.43 6.98
CA GLY A 115 -14.86 -7.25 5.86
C GLY A 115 -13.93 -7.24 4.64
N THR A 116 -12.81 -6.52 4.71
CA THR A 116 -11.76 -6.48 3.67
C THR A 116 -11.08 -7.84 3.55
N GLN A 117 -10.79 -8.25 2.32
CA GLN A 117 -10.16 -9.54 2.03
C GLN A 117 -8.65 -9.41 1.93
N TRP A 118 -7.93 -10.25 2.67
CA TRP A 118 -6.48 -10.28 2.72
C TRP A 118 -5.94 -11.65 2.33
N VAL A 119 -4.69 -11.68 1.87
CA VAL A 119 -3.94 -12.91 1.58
C VAL A 119 -2.61 -12.96 2.30
N ARG A 120 -2.19 -14.18 2.64
CA ARG A 120 -0.90 -14.51 3.24
C ARG A 120 -0.41 -15.88 2.79
N LEU A 121 0.87 -16.19 3.04
CA LEU A 121 1.39 -17.55 2.87
C LEU A 121 0.86 -18.49 3.97
N PRO A 122 0.37 -19.69 3.64
CA PRO A 122 0.04 -20.72 4.62
C PRO A 122 1.32 -21.28 5.23
N ASP A 123 1.24 -21.70 6.49
CA ASP A 123 2.36 -22.25 7.27
C ASP A 123 3.56 -21.30 7.47
N HIS A 124 3.51 -20.07 6.95
CA HIS A 124 4.15 -18.94 7.61
C HIS A 124 3.37 -18.69 8.88
N GLU A 125 3.67 -19.49 9.90
CA GLU A 125 3.28 -19.24 11.28
C GLU A 125 3.55 -17.77 11.58
N ASP A 126 2.51 -17.06 12.04
CA ASP A 126 2.73 -15.88 12.86
C ASP A 126 3.77 -16.29 13.91
N PRO A 127 4.99 -15.72 13.91
CA PRO A 127 6.05 -16.18 14.81
C PRO A 127 5.72 -15.98 16.30
N LEU A 128 4.48 -15.63 16.64
CA LEU A 128 4.01 -15.16 17.93
C LEU A 128 2.72 -15.81 18.45
N GLU A 129 2.17 -16.86 17.82
CA GLU A 129 1.01 -17.68 18.30
C GLU A 129 0.24 -17.11 19.53
N ARG A 130 -0.60 -16.09 19.36
CA ARG A 130 -1.53 -15.65 20.42
C ARG A 130 -2.90 -15.27 19.84
N SER A 131 -3.77 -16.27 19.81
CA SER A 131 -5.21 -16.17 20.05
C SER A 131 -5.95 -14.97 19.40
N GLY A 132 -6.50 -15.21 18.21
CA GLY A 132 -7.94 -15.01 18.00
C GLY A 132 -8.45 -13.68 17.42
N THR A 133 -7.65 -12.65 17.23
CA THR A 133 -8.08 -11.42 16.54
C THR A 133 -6.95 -10.89 15.67
N THR A 134 -7.25 -10.78 14.38
CA THR A 134 -6.46 -10.31 13.23
C THR A 134 -5.02 -9.86 13.56
N PRO A 135 -4.01 -10.76 13.48
CA PRO A 135 -2.63 -10.39 13.81
C PRO A 135 -2.03 -9.57 12.67
N LEU A 136 -1.56 -8.35 12.94
CA LEU A 136 -0.71 -7.61 12.01
C LEU A 136 0.59 -8.38 11.78
N ALA A 137 1.10 -8.36 10.55
CA ALA A 137 2.40 -8.93 10.23
C ALA A 137 3.50 -8.22 11.02
N THR A 138 4.63 -8.91 11.26
CA THR A 138 5.77 -8.31 11.96
C THR A 138 6.26 -7.05 11.24
N ALA A 139 6.21 -7.03 9.90
CA ALA A 139 6.60 -5.88 9.08
C ALA A 139 5.73 -4.63 9.31
N ASP A 140 4.47 -4.81 9.71
CA ASP A 140 3.51 -3.71 9.93
C ASP A 140 3.61 -3.11 11.34
N LEU A 141 4.36 -3.77 12.23
CA LEU A 141 4.60 -3.29 13.58
C LEU A 141 5.71 -2.24 13.62
N LEU A 142 5.61 -1.32 14.58
CA LEU A 142 6.70 -0.40 14.90
C LEU A 142 7.95 -1.18 15.34
N PRO A 143 9.17 -0.70 15.06
CA PRO A 143 10.40 -1.35 15.52
C PRO A 143 10.39 -1.70 17.01
N ILE A 144 9.83 -0.82 17.85
CA ILE A 144 9.68 -1.09 19.29
C ILE A 144 8.70 -2.22 19.60
N GLN A 145 7.62 -2.36 18.83
CA GLN A 145 6.65 -3.44 18.98
C GLN A 145 7.26 -4.77 18.54
N GLN A 146 8.04 -4.78 17.46
CA GLN A 146 8.78 -5.95 17.00
C GLN A 146 9.74 -6.45 18.11
N LEU A 147 10.56 -5.54 18.67
CA LEU A 147 11.49 -5.88 19.73
C LEU A 147 10.79 -6.32 21.02
N ALA A 148 9.71 -5.64 21.43
CA ALA A 148 8.96 -5.97 22.64
C ALA A 148 8.31 -7.36 22.62
N ARG A 149 8.15 -7.94 21.43
CA ARG A 149 7.56 -9.28 21.22
C ARG A 149 8.61 -10.40 21.17
N MET A 150 9.91 -10.08 21.10
CA MET A 150 11.01 -11.05 21.13
C MET A 150 11.19 -11.66 22.53
N ASP A 151 11.62 -12.91 22.59
CA ASP A 151 12.10 -13.52 23.85
C ASP A 151 13.40 -12.87 24.35
N ASP A 152 13.76 -13.11 25.60
CA ASP A 152 14.89 -12.43 26.26
C ASP A 152 16.24 -12.75 25.60
N GLN A 153 16.42 -13.96 25.09
CA GLN A 153 17.66 -14.40 24.49
C GLN A 153 17.85 -13.78 23.09
N LEU A 154 16.78 -13.79 22.29
CA LEU A 154 16.73 -13.17 20.99
C LEU A 154 16.86 -11.65 21.10
N LEU A 155 16.13 -11.03 22.03
CA LEU A 155 16.18 -9.59 22.28
C LEU A 155 17.59 -9.13 22.66
N THR A 156 18.28 -9.90 23.51
CA THR A 156 19.68 -9.62 23.88
C THR A 156 20.62 -9.67 22.69
N THR A 157 20.36 -10.57 21.72
CA THR A 157 21.18 -10.71 20.51
C THR A 157 20.85 -9.63 19.47
N ALA A 158 19.57 -9.26 19.36
CA ALA A 158 19.08 -8.27 18.40
C ALA A 158 19.39 -6.82 18.80
N THR A 159 19.60 -6.54 20.09
CA THR A 159 19.84 -5.19 20.59
C THR A 159 21.32 -4.94 20.86
N ASN A 160 21.90 -3.99 20.12
CA ASN A 160 23.31 -3.61 20.29
C ASN A 160 23.55 -2.66 21.47
N ARG A 161 22.49 -2.06 22.03
CA ARG A 161 22.57 -1.11 23.14
C ARG A 161 21.64 -1.56 24.27
N ARG A 162 22.12 -1.44 25.51
CA ARG A 162 21.32 -1.72 26.70
C ARG A 162 20.03 -0.89 26.77
N ALA A 163 20.07 0.36 26.30
CA ALA A 163 18.89 1.21 26.22
C ALA A 163 17.81 0.69 25.25
N ASP A 164 18.20 -0.02 24.17
CA ASP A 164 17.26 -0.60 23.20
C ASP A 164 16.55 -1.82 23.80
N TYR A 165 17.33 -2.66 24.49
CA TYR A 165 16.81 -3.77 25.29
C TYR A 165 15.78 -3.30 26.33
N LEU A 166 16.16 -2.27 27.10
CA LEU A 166 15.29 -1.69 28.14
C LEU A 166 14.06 -1.01 27.55
N ALA A 167 14.18 -0.35 26.39
CA ALA A 167 13.06 0.28 25.70
C ALA A 167 12.02 -0.76 25.27
N ALA A 168 12.46 -1.87 24.67
CA ALA A 168 11.60 -2.97 24.28
C ALA A 168 10.89 -3.61 25.48
N LYS A 169 11.62 -3.87 26.57
CA LYS A 169 11.06 -4.41 27.81
C LYS A 169 10.06 -3.48 28.48
N ALA A 170 10.37 -2.19 28.56
CA ALA A 170 9.46 -1.17 29.08
C ALA A 170 8.19 -1.11 28.21
N TRP A 171 8.30 -1.17 26.89
CA TRP A 171 7.15 -1.16 25.98
C TRP A 171 6.28 -2.41 26.08
N ALA A 172 6.88 -3.58 26.38
CA ALA A 172 6.15 -4.83 26.59
C ALA A 172 5.27 -4.83 27.86
N GLU A 173 5.55 -3.94 28.83
CA GLU A 173 4.71 -3.74 30.01
C GLU A 173 3.52 -2.79 29.77
N ARG A 174 3.42 -2.18 28.57
CA ARG A 174 2.33 -1.26 28.21
C ARG A 174 0.97 -1.98 28.22
N GLY A 175 -0.09 -1.27 28.63
CA GLY A 175 -1.45 -1.81 28.72
C GLY A 175 -1.70 -2.77 29.89
N LYS A 176 -0.67 -3.10 30.68
CA LYS A 176 -0.84 -3.72 32.00
C LYS A 176 -0.92 -2.58 33.00
N HIS A 177 -2.08 -2.37 33.61
CA HIS A 177 -2.28 -1.32 34.60
C HIS A 177 -2.58 -1.94 35.95
N ASP A 178 -1.52 -2.36 36.65
CA ASP A 178 -1.58 -2.72 38.06
C ASP A 178 -0.70 -1.78 38.87
N CYS A 179 -0.71 -1.91 40.20
CA CYS A 179 0.08 -1.03 41.07
C CYS A 179 1.61 -1.25 40.96
N SER A 180 2.07 -2.22 40.17
CA SER A 180 3.47 -2.59 39.98
C SER A 180 3.99 -2.34 38.56
N THR A 181 3.12 -1.92 37.63
CA THR A 181 3.47 -1.70 36.23
C THR A 181 4.10 -0.34 35.98
N LEU A 182 5.02 -0.29 35.03
CA LEU A 182 5.77 0.90 34.70
C LEU A 182 4.92 2.03 34.07
N TRP A 183 3.89 1.68 33.30
CA TRP A 183 3.05 2.65 32.60
C TRP A 183 1.85 3.08 33.44
N SER A 184 1.65 4.39 33.52
CA SER A 184 0.49 5.00 34.16
C SER A 184 -0.57 5.35 33.13
N LEU A 185 -1.83 5.11 33.48
CA LEU A 185 -2.97 5.60 32.70
C LEU A 185 -2.98 7.13 32.67
N GLY A 186 -3.14 7.67 31.47
CA GLY A 186 -3.31 9.11 31.25
C GLY A 186 -4.75 9.58 31.44
N CYS A 187 -5.01 10.80 30.99
CA CYS A 187 -6.35 11.38 30.94
C CYS A 187 -6.56 12.17 29.66
N ASN A 188 -7.81 12.21 29.17
CA ASN A 188 -8.32 12.95 28.01
C ASN A 188 -7.49 12.78 26.72
N THR A 189 -6.39 13.54 26.60
CA THR A 189 -5.51 13.61 25.43
C THR A 189 -4.30 12.69 25.52
N VAL A 190 -4.09 12.06 26.68
CA VAL A 190 -2.99 11.13 26.96
C VAL A 190 -3.59 9.79 27.28
N SER A 191 -3.25 8.76 26.50
CA SER A 191 -3.66 7.39 26.79
C SER A 191 -2.84 6.81 27.93
N GLU A 192 -1.51 6.89 27.82
CA GLU A 192 -0.57 6.37 28.81
C GLU A 192 0.67 7.27 28.91
N TYR A 193 1.34 7.24 30.06
CA TYR A 193 2.61 7.93 30.24
C TYR A 193 3.53 7.17 31.19
N VAL A 194 4.82 7.50 31.12
CA VAL A 194 5.82 7.02 32.08
C VAL A 194 6.83 8.13 32.40
N ASP A 195 7.15 8.26 33.68
CA ASP A 195 8.12 9.23 34.19
C ASP A 195 9.53 8.65 34.22
N ALA A 196 10.53 9.49 33.96
CA ALA A 196 11.93 9.06 33.95
C ALA A 196 12.40 8.56 35.33
N SER A 197 11.83 9.05 36.43
CA SER A 197 12.14 8.52 37.76
C SER A 197 11.61 7.11 37.97
N ASP A 198 10.43 6.79 37.45
CA ASP A 198 9.83 5.45 37.51
C ASP A 198 10.62 4.47 36.66
N VAL A 199 11.00 4.83 35.42
CA VAL A 199 11.89 4.01 34.58
C VAL A 199 13.20 3.72 35.31
N ARG A 200 13.78 4.72 35.99
CA ARG A 200 15.02 4.52 36.76
C ARG A 200 14.82 3.52 37.90
N ILE A 201 13.74 3.64 38.66
CA ILE A 201 13.42 2.72 39.75
C ILE A 201 13.20 1.31 39.19
N TRP A 202 12.48 1.19 38.08
CA TRP A 202 12.23 -0.07 37.38
C TRP A 202 13.51 -0.74 36.87
N ILE A 203 14.43 0.00 36.23
CA ILE A 203 15.75 -0.52 35.81
C ILE A 203 16.48 -1.14 37.01
N LYS A 204 16.55 -0.40 38.12
CA LYS A 204 17.28 -0.84 39.32
C LYS A 204 16.60 -2.03 40.01
N SER A 205 15.27 -2.07 40.03
CA SER A 205 14.50 -3.07 40.79
C SER A 205 14.22 -4.36 40.03
N THR A 206 14.13 -4.31 38.70
CA THR A 206 13.69 -5.44 37.88
C THR A 206 14.81 -5.99 37.01
N HIS A 207 15.65 -5.13 36.42
CA HIS A 207 16.57 -5.55 35.35
C HIS A 207 18.05 -5.57 35.75
N GLU A 208 18.41 -4.92 36.86
CA GLU A 208 19.79 -4.81 37.35
C GLU A 208 19.90 -5.12 38.85
N ARG A 209 18.99 -5.98 39.34
CA ARG A 209 18.86 -6.37 40.76
C ARG A 209 20.15 -6.92 41.39
N SER A 210 21.02 -7.52 40.57
CA SER A 210 22.30 -8.09 40.97
C SER A 210 23.47 -7.09 40.93
N ASP A 211 23.28 -5.90 40.36
CA ASP A 211 24.32 -4.89 40.21
C ASP A 211 24.18 -3.82 41.30
N GLU A 212 24.59 -4.17 42.51
CA GLU A 212 24.55 -3.30 43.71
C GLU A 212 25.34 -1.98 43.49
N THR A 213 26.18 -1.93 42.45
CA THR A 213 27.03 -0.80 42.09
C THR A 213 26.41 0.18 41.09
N LEU A 214 25.18 -0.08 40.62
CA LEU A 214 24.50 0.83 39.70
C LEU A 214 24.25 2.18 40.37
N SER A 215 25.16 3.12 40.14
CA SER A 215 25.09 4.47 40.68
C SER A 215 23.79 5.15 40.22
N TYR A 216 23.22 5.96 41.12
CA TYR A 216 22.05 6.77 40.86
C TYR A 216 22.15 7.56 39.54
N ASP A 217 23.33 8.13 39.26
CA ASP A 217 23.57 8.92 38.05
C ASP A 217 23.62 8.07 36.78
N HIS A 218 24.17 6.86 36.88
CA HIS A 218 24.19 5.91 35.77
C HIS A 218 22.77 5.45 35.44
N ALA A 219 21.99 5.04 36.45
CA ALA A 219 20.60 4.65 36.28
C ALA A 219 19.75 5.80 35.71
N LYS A 220 19.97 7.03 36.18
CA LYS A 220 19.28 8.23 35.66
C LYS A 220 19.61 8.49 34.19
N LYS A 221 20.88 8.35 33.79
CA LYS A 221 21.31 8.50 32.40
C LYS A 221 20.70 7.40 31.52
N LEU A 222 20.70 6.16 32.00
CA LEU A 222 20.15 5.01 31.30
C LEU A 222 18.62 5.11 31.13
N ALA A 223 17.90 5.58 32.15
CA ALA A 223 16.48 5.87 32.05
C ALA A 223 16.18 6.94 30.99
N GLY A 224 16.96 8.03 30.97
CA GLY A 224 16.84 9.07 29.94
C GLY A 224 17.11 8.55 28.53
N GLN A 225 18.13 7.70 28.35
CA GLN A 225 18.41 7.05 27.07
C GLN A 225 17.30 6.09 26.67
N THR A 226 16.75 5.34 27.62
CA THR A 226 15.64 4.40 27.38
C THR A 226 14.42 5.15 26.85
N LEU A 227 14.02 6.28 27.46
CA LEU A 227 12.91 7.10 26.95
C LEU A 227 13.14 7.61 25.52
N GLU A 228 14.35 8.09 25.21
CA GLU A 228 14.69 8.53 23.85
C GLU A 228 14.59 7.37 22.86
N ARG A 229 15.04 6.18 23.24
CA ARG A 229 14.96 5.00 22.37
C ARG A 229 13.53 4.52 22.18
N ILE A 230 12.67 4.65 23.20
CA ILE A 230 11.24 4.40 23.03
C ILE A 230 10.66 5.36 21.99
N ARG A 231 10.99 6.65 22.07
CA ARG A 231 10.54 7.64 21.08
C ARG A 231 11.00 7.30 19.66
N GLU A 232 12.29 7.05 19.51
CA GLU A 232 12.91 6.74 18.21
C GLU A 232 12.33 5.46 17.59
N LEU A 233 12.23 4.37 18.38
CA LEU A 233 11.75 3.07 17.89
C LEU A 233 10.23 3.02 17.71
N ALA A 234 9.49 3.99 18.26
CA ALA A 234 8.07 4.19 18.02
C ALA A 234 7.81 5.13 16.83
N ASN A 235 8.83 5.52 16.04
CA ASN A 235 8.73 6.47 14.94
C ASN A 235 8.04 7.80 15.35
N ASP A 236 8.41 8.34 16.52
CA ASP A 236 7.88 9.59 17.07
C ASP A 236 6.35 9.62 17.30
N ARG A 237 5.68 8.45 17.35
CA ARG A 237 4.27 8.29 17.79
C ARG A 237 4.08 8.50 19.30
N VAL A 238 5.16 8.74 20.03
CA VAL A 238 5.18 9.19 21.43
C VAL A 238 6.06 10.42 21.50
N TYR A 239 5.90 11.24 22.53
CA TYR A 239 6.76 12.41 22.72
C TYR A 239 7.31 12.50 24.15
N ILE A 240 8.40 13.26 24.31
CA ILE A 240 9.01 13.50 25.62
C ILE A 240 8.83 14.96 26.00
N GLU A 241 8.17 15.21 27.13
CA GLU A 241 8.02 16.54 27.70
C GLU A 241 8.81 16.68 29.01
N LYS A 242 9.03 17.94 29.42
CA LYS A 242 9.62 18.27 30.72
C LYS A 242 8.54 18.82 31.62
N ARG A 243 8.25 18.13 32.73
CA ARG A 243 7.34 18.61 33.76
C ARG A 243 8.11 19.15 34.95
N THR A 244 7.57 20.21 35.53
CA THR A 244 8.07 20.76 36.79
C THR A 244 7.29 20.13 37.93
N HIS A 245 7.99 19.47 38.84
CA HIS A 245 7.44 18.93 40.06
C HIS A 245 7.94 19.73 41.26
N ARG A 246 7.06 19.91 42.24
CA ARG A 246 7.41 20.50 43.53
C ARG A 246 7.18 19.47 44.61
N LYS A 247 8.25 19.04 45.28
CA LYS A 247 8.20 18.13 46.41
C LYS A 247 9.12 18.65 47.50
N ASP A 248 8.62 18.68 48.74
CA ASP A 248 9.40 19.11 49.91
C ASP A 248 10.07 20.48 49.75
N GLY A 249 9.39 21.43 49.09
CA GLY A 249 9.89 22.79 48.85
C GLY A 249 10.93 22.92 47.72
N LEU A 250 11.39 21.82 47.13
CA LEU A 250 12.32 21.78 46.01
C LEU A 250 11.58 21.61 44.68
N GLU A 251 12.01 22.37 43.67
CA GLU A 251 11.54 22.27 42.30
C GLU A 251 12.49 21.38 41.50
N TYR A 252 11.97 20.33 40.86
CA TYR A 252 12.75 19.49 39.96
C TYR A 252 12.05 19.36 38.61
N LYS A 253 12.88 19.28 37.56
CA LYS A 253 12.43 19.02 36.19
C LYS A 253 12.52 17.53 35.93
N GLU A 254 11.38 16.93 35.64
CA GLU A 254 11.24 15.53 35.28
C GLU A 254 10.94 15.40 33.79
N ARG A 255 11.52 14.37 33.16
CA ARG A 255 11.19 14.01 31.79
C ARG A 255 10.08 12.98 31.83
N ARG A 256 9.03 13.18 31.05
CA ARG A 256 7.91 12.26 30.90
C ARG A 256 7.79 11.84 29.44
N LEU A 257 7.68 10.54 29.20
CA LEU A 257 7.28 10.01 27.91
C LEU A 257 5.76 9.89 27.89
N VAL A 258 5.13 10.44 26.86
CA VAL A 258 3.68 10.53 26.71
C VAL A 258 3.28 9.81 25.44
N LEU A 259 2.28 8.95 25.55
CA LEU A 259 1.54 8.41 24.42
C LEU A 259 0.22 9.20 24.29
N PRO A 260 0.07 10.00 23.22
CA PRO A 260 -1.21 10.64 22.91
C PRO A 260 -2.34 9.63 22.72
N SER A 261 -3.58 10.03 23.02
CA SER A 261 -4.76 9.18 22.81
C SER A 261 -5.10 8.97 21.34
N ASP A 262 -4.74 9.91 20.47
CA ASP A 262 -4.95 9.89 19.02
C ASP A 262 -3.76 9.29 18.25
N SER A 263 -2.77 8.75 18.97
CA SER A 263 -1.63 8.10 18.34
C SER A 263 -2.07 6.80 17.70
N ASP A 264 -2.08 6.78 16.38
CA ASP A 264 -2.16 5.55 15.60
C ASP A 264 -1.01 4.65 16.09
N ILE A 265 -1.30 3.50 16.71
CA ILE A 265 -0.33 2.45 17.00
C ILE A 265 -0.84 1.19 16.31
N PRO A 266 -0.04 0.54 15.45
CA PRO A 266 -0.51 -0.62 14.70
C PRO A 266 -0.87 -1.77 15.65
N GLY A 267 -2.06 -2.36 15.48
CA GLY A 267 -2.49 -3.53 16.25
C GLY A 267 -2.97 -3.25 17.68
N THR A 268 -3.10 -1.99 18.08
CA THR A 268 -3.93 -1.64 19.23
C THR A 268 -5.25 -1.10 18.69
N ALA A 269 -6.35 -1.83 18.90
CA ALA A 269 -7.67 -1.27 18.65
C ALA A 269 -7.79 -0.01 19.52
N THR A 270 -7.89 1.16 18.88
CA THR A 270 -8.37 2.37 19.54
C THR A 270 -9.78 2.02 20.00
N THR A 271 -9.93 1.67 21.27
CA THR A 271 -11.25 1.72 21.88
C THR A 271 -11.64 3.19 21.82
N ASP A 272 -12.44 3.55 20.83
CA ASP A 272 -13.28 4.73 20.89
C ASP A 272 -14.05 4.58 22.21
N THR A 273 -13.54 5.23 23.26
CA THR A 273 -14.30 5.42 24.49
C THR A 273 -15.45 6.30 24.08
N ASP A 274 -16.55 5.64 23.77
CA ASP A 274 -17.89 6.16 23.72
C ASP A 274 -18.02 7.16 24.86
N THR A 275 -18.11 8.44 24.49
CA THR A 275 -18.33 9.51 25.46
C THR A 275 -19.67 9.18 26.10
N PRO A 276 -19.77 8.88 27.42
CA PRO A 276 -21.07 8.59 28.00
C PRO A 276 -21.88 9.88 27.90
N GLY A 277 -22.85 9.89 26.98
CA GLY A 277 -23.79 10.97 26.82
C GLY A 277 -24.48 11.18 28.17
N THR A 278 -24.24 12.34 28.78
CA THR A 278 -24.94 12.79 29.97
C THR A 278 -26.44 12.70 29.68
N THR A 279 -27.09 11.68 30.25
CA THR A 279 -28.53 11.56 30.21
C THR A 279 -29.06 12.58 31.22
N ASP A 280 -29.53 13.72 30.72
CA ASP A 280 -30.31 14.67 31.50
C ASP A 280 -31.55 13.93 32.06
N LEU A 281 -31.63 13.82 33.39
CA LEU A 281 -32.83 13.38 34.08
C LEU A 281 -33.83 14.55 34.12
N PRO A 282 -35.13 14.31 33.86
CA PRO A 282 -36.15 15.31 34.06
C PRO A 282 -36.49 15.39 35.55
N GLY A 283 -36.36 16.59 36.12
CA GLY A 283 -36.86 16.98 37.44
C GLY A 283 -37.40 18.39 37.40
#